data_AF-A0A953R737-F1
#
_entry.id   AF-A0A953R737-F1
#
_cell.length_a   1.000
_cell.length_b   1.000
_cell.length_c   1.000
_cell.angle_alpha   90.00
_cell.angle_beta   90.00
_cell.angle_gamma   90.00
#
_symmetry.space_group_name_H-M   'P 1'
#
loop_
_entity.id
_entity.type
_entity.pdbx_description
1 polymer ?
#
loop_
_entity_poly.entity_id
_entity_poly.type
_entity_poly.pdbx_seq_one_letter_code
_entity_poly.pdbx_strand_id
1 'polypeptide(L)'
;MFPGTGVDKTSRRFKVHTCLHQKKWYAWLLGLLSLLWFLIRVIPKPSRASYPCQRAAAPMAAGFVVWLAGLAVPGLLWRKSRRLAHDGRATAAGVALALAMGAGATWSLFNSTGALHGSEGGDVTYRLSDGPLSPIGVGKGIHPGRVVWVHDPKAISWNLSGDWWEDAYNNQTAIDGMVSKSLRWAAGKKDDAHSWEALFQYFNRTHGRGNVGYRAGEKIAIKVNMNNTTDHGVSNRINTSPHLVLSILRQLVEVADVQQSAITVLDPSRFIPQYLYDKCHGRFPGVAFVDHVGGDGRTKAEYRANAIPFSVVSQNASGIATAATDATYLIDVAILKGHVGQGVTLCAKNLFGLTSIDPNWRKNRHDYFSAKRDGSPSYMTFVDFLAHKDMGGKTMLFVIDALFANDLVDDPPHLKWKMPPFNNAMPSSLLVSQDGVAIDSVGLDFLRSEWPQLVDLSYSDYYLHEAALANDPPSKTIYDPERDGTRCESLGVHEHWNNAIDKRYSRNLAKDQGIELYAGPR
;
A
#
# COMPACT_ATOMS: atom_id res chain seq x y z
N MET A 1 46.17 9.96 36.04
CA MET A 1 47.15 9.35 35.13
C MET A 1 46.51 9.38 33.74
N PHE A 2 47.04 10.21 32.84
CA PHE A 2 46.57 10.42 31.44
C PHE A 2 46.71 9.14 30.59
N PRO A 3 46.15 9.01 29.36
CA PRO A 3 45.62 10.06 28.45
C PRO A 3 44.21 9.75 27.88
N GLY A 4 43.44 10.64 27.24
CA GLY A 4 43.80 11.68 26.29
C GLY A 4 43.69 11.15 24.87
N THR A 5 42.48 11.12 24.29
CA THR A 5 42.28 10.87 22.85
C THR A 5 41.38 11.95 22.25
N GLY A 6 42.00 12.77 21.42
CA GLY A 6 41.39 13.88 20.72
C GLY A 6 40.35 13.43 19.70
N VAL A 7 39.27 14.19 19.63
CA VAL A 7 38.28 14.12 18.57
C VAL A 7 38.89 14.77 17.34
N ASP A 8 39.37 13.95 16.41
CA ASP A 8 39.81 14.42 15.09
C ASP A 8 38.58 14.66 14.20
N LYS A 9 38.31 15.93 13.94
CA LYS A 9 37.30 16.39 12.98
C LYS A 9 37.87 16.26 11.57
N THR A 10 37.58 15.15 10.89
CA THR A 10 37.69 15.09 9.43
C THR A 10 36.40 14.56 8.82
N SER A 11 35.48 15.50 8.56
CA SER A 11 34.33 15.31 7.68
C SER A 11 34.79 15.02 6.25
N ARG A 12 35.00 13.75 5.90
CA ARG A 12 35.05 13.34 4.49
C ARG A 12 33.63 13.37 3.93
N ARG A 13 33.26 14.50 3.32
CA ARG A 13 32.13 14.60 2.40
C ARG A 13 32.29 13.55 1.31
N PHE A 14 31.52 12.47 1.38
CA PHE A 14 31.27 11.63 0.21
C PHE A 14 30.43 12.49 -0.76
N LYS A 15 31.11 13.16 -1.69
CA LYS A 15 30.50 13.66 -2.91
C LYS A 15 30.08 12.45 -3.72
N VAL A 16 28.81 12.07 -3.61
CA VAL A 16 28.17 11.27 -4.67
C VAL A 16 28.08 12.19 -5.88
N HIS A 17 29.07 12.08 -6.76
CA HIS A 17 28.98 12.70 -8.07
C HIS A 17 27.77 12.10 -8.79
N THR A 18 26.81 12.98 -9.07
CA THR A 18 25.71 12.83 -10.00
C THR A 18 26.16 12.16 -11.30
N CYS A 19 26.06 10.83 -11.37
CA CYS A 19 26.22 10.06 -12.59
C CYS A 19 24.85 9.79 -13.24
N LEU A 20 24.06 10.86 -13.44
CA LEU A 20 22.82 10.81 -14.23
C LEU A 20 22.90 11.64 -15.51
N HIS A 21 23.99 12.38 -15.73
CA HIS A 21 24.17 13.15 -16.95
C HIS A 21 24.86 12.40 -18.11
N GLN A 22 25.40 11.20 -17.86
CA GLN A 22 26.30 10.53 -18.81
C GLN A 22 25.67 9.48 -19.72
N LYS A 23 24.34 9.30 -19.74
CA LYS A 23 23.70 8.21 -20.54
C LYS A 23 22.67 8.64 -21.58
N LYS A 24 22.57 9.92 -21.97
CA LYS A 24 21.69 10.33 -23.09
C LYS A 24 22.25 9.96 -24.47
N TRP A 25 23.56 9.79 -24.61
CA TRP A 25 24.17 9.55 -25.92
C TRP A 25 23.89 8.14 -26.49
N TYR A 26 23.76 7.14 -25.62
CA TYR A 26 23.52 5.74 -25.99
C TYR A 26 22.19 5.53 -26.71
N ALA A 27 21.14 6.27 -26.36
CA ALA A 27 19.84 6.15 -27.02
C ALA A 27 19.88 6.59 -28.49
N TRP A 28 20.65 7.65 -28.81
CA TRP A 28 20.88 8.08 -30.21
C TRP A 28 21.64 7.03 -31.00
N LEU A 29 22.71 6.50 -30.40
CA LEU A 29 23.56 5.51 -31.05
C LEU A 29 22.82 4.19 -31.26
N LEU A 30 22.02 3.75 -30.28
CA LEU A 30 21.22 2.55 -30.39
C LEU A 30 20.11 2.71 -31.45
N GLY A 31 19.38 3.83 -31.45
CA GLY A 31 18.37 4.13 -32.48
C GLY A 31 18.97 4.23 -33.89
N LEU A 32 20.12 4.88 -34.04
CA LEU A 32 20.84 4.97 -35.32
C LEU A 32 21.34 3.60 -35.81
N LEU A 33 21.93 2.80 -34.92
CA LEU A 33 22.41 1.46 -35.26
C LEU A 33 21.25 0.53 -35.60
N SER A 34 20.12 0.60 -34.89
CA SER A 34 18.90 -0.14 -35.23
C SER A 34 18.35 0.27 -36.59
N LEU A 35 18.32 1.57 -36.91
CA LEU A 35 17.88 2.07 -38.21
C LEU A 35 18.81 1.59 -39.33
N LEU A 36 20.12 1.77 -39.19
CA LEU A 36 21.11 1.33 -40.20
C LEU A 36 21.03 -0.17 -40.43
N TRP A 37 20.96 -0.95 -39.35
CA TRP A 37 20.86 -2.40 -39.44
C TRP A 37 19.55 -2.85 -40.10
N PHE A 38 18.43 -2.19 -39.78
CA PHE A 38 17.14 -2.46 -40.43
C PHE A 38 17.18 -2.14 -41.93
N LEU A 39 17.69 -0.97 -42.32
CA LEU A 39 17.77 -0.55 -43.73
C LEU A 39 18.71 -1.45 -44.54
N ILE A 40 19.90 -1.75 -44.02
CA ILE A 40 20.90 -2.61 -44.68
C ILE A 40 20.34 -4.02 -44.91
N ARG A 41 19.53 -4.54 -43.98
CA ARG A 41 19.03 -5.92 -44.05
C ARG A 41 17.73 -6.03 -44.84
N VAL A 42 16.82 -5.08 -44.70
CA VAL A 42 15.46 -5.14 -45.24
C VAL A 42 15.35 -4.55 -46.64
N ILE A 43 16.06 -3.46 -46.98
CA ILE A 43 15.97 -2.87 -48.34
C ILE A 43 16.36 -3.87 -49.44
N PRO A 44 17.47 -4.63 -49.33
CA PRO A 44 17.85 -5.59 -50.37
C PRO A 44 16.91 -6.80 -50.46
N LYS A 45 16.16 -7.11 -49.40
CA LYS A 45 15.20 -8.23 -49.37
C LYS A 45 14.09 -7.95 -48.32
N PRO A 46 12.96 -7.37 -48.73
CA PRO A 46 11.91 -6.89 -47.83
C PRO A 46 11.32 -7.95 -46.90
N SER A 47 11.31 -9.22 -47.32
CA SER A 47 10.80 -10.33 -46.49
C SER A 47 11.58 -10.54 -45.19
N ARG A 48 12.78 -9.98 -45.03
CA ARG A 48 13.56 -10.06 -43.79
C ARG A 48 13.00 -9.23 -42.64
N ALA A 49 12.05 -8.32 -42.90
CA ALA A 49 11.39 -7.56 -41.84
C ALA A 49 10.62 -8.45 -40.84
N SER A 50 10.21 -9.65 -41.24
CA SER A 50 9.51 -10.61 -40.38
C SER A 50 10.44 -11.36 -39.42
N TYR A 51 11.76 -11.26 -39.57
CA TYR A 51 12.71 -11.97 -38.72
C TYR A 51 12.64 -11.44 -37.27
N PRO A 52 12.73 -12.30 -36.24
CA PRO A 52 12.57 -11.89 -34.84
C PRO A 52 13.48 -10.72 -34.43
N CYS A 53 14.71 -10.73 -34.92
CA CYS A 53 15.71 -9.71 -34.61
C CYS A 53 15.43 -8.37 -35.32
N GLN A 54 14.82 -8.40 -36.51
CA GLN A 54 14.37 -7.21 -37.24
C GLN A 54 13.08 -6.64 -36.65
N ARG A 55 12.17 -7.50 -36.17
CA ARG A 55 10.98 -7.09 -35.39
C ARG A 55 11.34 -6.39 -34.08
N ALA A 56 12.45 -6.78 -33.44
CA ALA A 56 12.96 -6.11 -32.25
C ALA A 56 13.63 -4.75 -32.55
N ALA A 57 14.31 -4.61 -33.69
CA ALA A 57 14.95 -3.35 -34.09
C ALA A 57 13.98 -2.32 -34.70
N ALA A 58 12.88 -2.76 -35.31
CA ALA A 58 11.95 -1.90 -36.02
C ALA A 58 11.32 -0.78 -35.14
N PRO A 59 10.86 -1.04 -33.90
CA PRO A 59 10.32 0.01 -33.03
C PRO A 59 11.37 1.06 -32.66
N MET A 60 12.61 0.65 -32.36
CA MET A 60 13.68 1.59 -32.03
C MET A 60 14.13 2.43 -33.24
N ALA A 61 14.18 1.81 -34.43
CA ALA A 61 14.44 2.53 -35.67
C ALA A 61 13.32 3.54 -35.98
N ALA A 62 12.04 3.14 -35.83
CA ALA A 62 10.90 4.01 -36.05
C ALA A 62 10.86 5.17 -35.05
N GLY A 63 11.10 4.91 -33.77
CA GLY A 63 11.21 5.93 -32.72
C GLY A 63 12.32 6.95 -33.01
N PHE A 64 13.48 6.48 -33.49
CA PHE A 64 14.59 7.35 -33.88
C PHE A 64 14.24 8.23 -35.10
N VAL A 65 13.54 7.70 -36.11
CA VAL A 65 13.07 8.47 -37.27
C VAL A 65 12.03 9.52 -36.86
N VAL A 66 11.07 9.14 -36.01
CA VAL A 66 10.06 10.07 -35.46
C VAL A 66 10.73 11.18 -34.65
N TRP A 67 11.74 10.84 -33.85
CA TRP A 67 12.51 11.83 -33.10
C TRP A 67 13.28 12.81 -34.01
N LEU A 68 13.95 12.32 -35.06
CA LEU A 68 14.63 13.17 -36.05
C LEU A 68 13.65 14.08 -36.80
N ALA A 69 12.47 13.56 -37.16
CA ALA A 69 11.41 14.35 -37.77
C ALA A 69 10.94 15.47 -36.83
N GLY A 70 10.81 15.19 -35.53
CA GLY A 70 10.47 16.17 -34.50
C GLY A 70 11.48 17.31 -34.36
N LEU A 71 12.75 17.10 -34.72
CA LEU A 71 13.76 18.16 -34.78
C LEU A 71 13.76 18.94 -36.11
N ALA A 72 13.60 18.22 -37.23
CA ALA A 72 13.73 18.81 -38.56
C ALA A 72 12.48 19.59 -39.00
N VAL A 73 11.28 19.09 -38.68
CA VAL A 73 10.00 19.65 -39.14
C VAL A 73 9.75 21.06 -38.60
N PRO A 74 9.93 21.37 -37.29
CA PRO A 74 9.79 22.74 -36.80
C PRO A 74 10.78 23.71 -37.49
N GLY A 75 12.02 23.29 -37.71
CA GLY A 75 13.05 24.09 -38.38
C GLY A 75 12.74 24.37 -39.85
N LEU A 76 12.20 23.39 -40.59
CA LEU A 76 11.78 23.55 -41.98
C LEU A 76 10.55 24.45 -42.10
N LEU A 77 9.56 24.28 -41.22
CA LEU A 77 8.36 25.12 -41.17
C LEU A 77 8.70 26.56 -40.79
N TRP A 78 9.65 26.77 -39.88
CA TRP A 78 10.20 28.08 -39.54
C TRP A 78 10.94 28.76 -40.71
N ARG A 79 11.77 28.01 -41.45
CA ARG A 79 12.43 28.54 -42.65
C ARG A 79 11.42 28.90 -43.74
N LYS A 80 10.37 28.09 -43.89
CA LYS A 80 9.30 28.33 -44.86
C LYS A 80 8.44 29.53 -44.48
N SER A 81 8.12 29.72 -43.20
CA SER A 81 7.38 30.90 -42.73
C SER A 81 8.16 32.20 -43.00
N ARG A 82 9.48 32.20 -42.78
CA ARG A 82 10.34 33.36 -43.10
C ARG A 82 10.36 33.70 -44.59
N ARG A 83 10.44 32.70 -45.48
CA ARG A 83 10.38 32.94 -46.93
C ARG A 83 9.02 33.48 -47.36
N LEU A 84 7.92 32.88 -46.89
CA LEU A 84 6.56 33.32 -47.20
C LEU A 84 6.27 34.74 -46.69
N ALA A 85 6.86 35.13 -45.56
CA ALA A 85 6.78 36.49 -45.05
C ALA A 85 7.53 37.49 -45.94
N HIS A 86 8.70 37.10 -46.46
CA HIS A 86 9.48 37.92 -47.40
C HIS A 86 8.78 38.07 -48.76
N ASP A 87 8.01 37.05 -49.18
CA ASP A 87 7.24 37.05 -50.43
C ASP A 87 5.86 37.75 -50.30
N GLY A 88 5.61 38.46 -49.19
CA GLY A 88 4.37 39.22 -48.97
C GLY A 88 3.13 38.38 -48.61
N ARG A 89 3.28 37.08 -48.37
CA ARG A 89 2.17 36.14 -48.08
C ARG A 89 1.96 35.96 -46.57
N ALA A 90 1.52 37.02 -45.90
CA ALA A 90 1.43 37.10 -44.44
C ALA A 90 0.56 36.00 -43.80
N THR A 91 -0.59 35.65 -44.39
CA THR A 91 -1.50 34.62 -43.86
C THR A 91 -0.89 33.22 -43.91
N ALA A 92 -0.25 32.86 -45.03
CA ALA A 92 0.43 31.57 -45.18
C ALA A 92 1.68 31.46 -44.29
N ALA A 93 2.39 32.57 -44.08
CA ALA A 93 3.50 32.65 -43.13
C ALA A 93 3.04 32.42 -41.68
N GLY A 94 1.91 33.02 -41.29
CA GLY A 94 1.30 32.83 -39.97
C GLY A 94 0.89 31.38 -39.69
N VAL A 95 0.26 30.71 -40.66
CA VAL A 95 -0.11 29.29 -40.55
C VAL A 95 1.12 28.40 -40.41
N ALA A 96 2.14 28.61 -41.23
CA ALA A 96 3.39 27.83 -41.16
C ALA A 96 4.12 28.02 -39.81
N LEU A 97 4.08 29.23 -39.25
CA LEU A 97 4.63 29.53 -37.94
C LEU A 97 3.85 28.85 -36.80
N ALA A 98 2.51 28.89 -36.84
CA ALA A 98 1.67 28.21 -35.87
C ALA A 98 1.90 26.68 -35.87
N LEU A 99 2.05 26.08 -37.05
CA LEU A 99 2.39 24.67 -37.20
C LEU A 99 3.80 24.35 -36.67
N ALA A 100 4.78 25.24 -36.87
CA ALA A 100 6.13 25.09 -36.31
C ALA A 100 6.11 25.11 -34.78
N MET A 101 5.36 26.04 -34.19
CA MET A 101 5.20 26.14 -32.74
C MET A 101 4.44 24.96 -32.15
N GLY A 102 3.36 24.51 -32.81
CA GLY A 102 2.59 23.33 -32.40
C GLY A 102 3.44 22.05 -32.45
N ALA A 103 4.21 21.84 -33.52
CA ALA A 103 5.13 20.71 -33.62
C ALA A 103 6.25 20.77 -32.58
N GLY A 104 6.81 21.97 -32.33
CA GLY A 104 7.83 22.19 -31.30
C GLY A 104 7.31 21.97 -29.87
N ALA A 105 6.11 22.46 -29.56
CA ALA A 105 5.46 22.25 -28.27
C ALA A 105 5.12 20.78 -28.03
N THR A 106 4.60 20.09 -29.05
CA THR A 106 4.33 18.65 -28.99
C THR A 106 5.62 17.87 -28.77
N TRP A 107 6.68 18.16 -29.52
CA TRP A 107 8.00 17.54 -29.33
C TRP A 107 8.60 17.83 -27.95
N SER A 108 8.41 19.04 -27.43
CA SER A 108 8.82 19.41 -26.06
C SER A 108 8.03 18.63 -25.00
N LEU A 109 6.71 18.45 -25.18
CA LEU A 109 5.86 17.67 -24.28
C LEU A 109 6.25 16.19 -24.27
N PHE A 110 6.57 15.60 -25.42
CA PHE A 110 7.04 14.21 -25.54
C PHE A 110 8.46 13.99 -24.97
N ASN A 111 9.33 15.01 -24.99
CA ASN A 111 10.69 14.93 -24.43
C ASN A 111 10.81 15.49 -23.00
N SER A 112 9.74 16.07 -22.46
CA SER A 112 9.68 16.47 -21.05
C SER A 112 9.65 15.19 -20.22
N THR A 113 10.50 15.13 -19.21
CA THR A 113 10.79 13.93 -18.39
C THR A 113 9.59 13.34 -17.64
N GLY A 114 8.38 13.89 -17.79
CA GLY A 114 7.15 13.34 -17.22
C GLY A 114 6.37 12.37 -18.14
N ALA A 115 6.50 12.47 -19.47
CA ALA A 115 5.67 11.69 -20.40
C ALA A 115 6.26 10.32 -20.78
N LEU A 116 7.59 10.15 -20.64
CA LEU A 116 8.31 8.92 -21.00
C LEU A 116 8.43 7.89 -19.85
N HIS A 117 7.86 8.15 -18.68
CA HIS A 117 7.77 7.16 -17.60
C HIS A 117 6.50 6.28 -17.69
N GLY A 118 5.61 6.53 -18.64
CA GLY A 118 4.29 5.89 -18.73
C GLY A 118 4.20 4.61 -19.57
N SER A 119 5.19 4.29 -20.42
CA SER A 119 5.20 3.02 -21.16
C SER A 119 6.60 2.68 -21.64
N GLU A 120 7.26 1.76 -20.94
CA GLU A 120 8.04 0.63 -21.49
C GLU A 120 8.82 0.00 -20.34
N GLY A 121 8.76 -1.34 -20.26
CA GLY A 121 9.31 -2.15 -19.20
C GLY A 121 10.82 -2.00 -19.06
N GLY A 122 11.23 -1.07 -18.19
CA GLY A 122 12.48 -1.21 -17.47
C GLY A 122 12.39 -2.48 -16.62
N ASP A 123 13.46 -3.27 -16.62
CA ASP A 123 13.64 -4.47 -15.82
C ASP A 123 13.02 -4.24 -14.43
N VAL A 124 11.85 -4.84 -14.17
CA VAL A 124 11.17 -4.63 -12.88
C VAL A 124 12.12 -5.18 -11.84
N THR A 125 12.55 -4.33 -10.90
CA THR A 125 13.53 -4.67 -9.85
C THR A 125 13.04 -5.79 -8.92
N TYR A 126 11.80 -6.22 -9.09
CA TYR A 126 11.13 -7.28 -8.36
C TYR A 126 10.30 -8.17 -9.30
N ARG A 127 9.93 -9.35 -8.82
CA ARG A 127 9.00 -10.27 -9.51
C ARG A 127 7.81 -10.55 -8.62
N LEU A 128 6.60 -10.50 -9.16
CA LEU A 128 5.39 -10.96 -8.48
C LEU A 128 5.02 -12.36 -8.95
N SER A 129 4.09 -12.99 -8.25
CA SER A 129 3.60 -14.34 -8.57
C SER A 129 2.80 -14.35 -9.87
N ASP A 130 2.06 -13.28 -10.16
CA ASP A 130 1.24 -13.14 -11.36
C ASP A 130 1.25 -11.72 -11.96
N GLY A 131 0.51 -11.58 -13.07
CA GLY A 131 0.37 -10.33 -13.81
C GLY A 131 -0.86 -9.53 -13.41
N PRO A 132 -0.98 -8.28 -13.89
CA PRO A 132 -2.14 -7.44 -13.62
C PRO A 132 -3.45 -8.08 -14.10
N LEU A 133 -4.56 -7.74 -13.44
CA LEU A 133 -5.93 -8.12 -13.82
C LEU A 133 -6.22 -9.63 -13.88
N SER A 134 -5.57 -10.41 -13.00
CA SER A 134 -5.71 -11.87 -12.88
C SER A 134 -6.37 -12.27 -11.55
N PRO A 135 -7.68 -12.00 -11.37
CA PRO A 135 -8.33 -12.24 -10.08
C PRO A 135 -8.40 -13.71 -9.70
N ILE A 136 -8.03 -14.00 -8.45
CA ILE A 136 -8.16 -15.31 -7.80
C ILE A 136 -8.83 -15.17 -6.43
N GLY A 137 -9.48 -16.24 -5.97
CA GLY A 137 -10.22 -16.25 -4.70
C GLY A 137 -11.60 -15.61 -4.77
N VAL A 138 -12.22 -15.42 -3.61
CA VAL A 138 -13.61 -14.99 -3.45
C VAL A 138 -13.68 -13.77 -2.55
N GLY A 139 -14.09 -12.64 -3.13
CA GLY A 139 -14.15 -11.37 -2.41
C GLY A 139 -15.08 -11.39 -1.19
N LYS A 140 -14.71 -10.68 -0.12
CA LYS A 140 -15.48 -10.56 1.12
C LYS A 140 -16.06 -9.15 1.32
N GLY A 141 -17.04 -9.04 2.21
CA GLY A 141 -17.71 -7.78 2.56
C GLY A 141 -19.09 -7.59 1.94
N ILE A 142 -19.77 -6.51 2.36
CA ILE A 142 -21.05 -6.05 1.80
C ILE A 142 -20.92 -5.83 0.28
N HIS A 143 -19.77 -5.31 -0.12
CA HIS A 143 -19.33 -5.22 -1.51
C HIS A 143 -18.10 -6.12 -1.70
N PRO A 144 -18.27 -7.36 -2.19
CA PRO A 144 -17.20 -8.36 -2.25
C PRO A 144 -15.89 -7.86 -2.88
N GLY A 145 -14.78 -7.87 -2.14
CA GLY A 145 -13.47 -7.44 -2.66
C GLY A 145 -13.32 -5.93 -2.86
N ARG A 146 -14.23 -5.11 -2.30
CA ARG A 146 -14.08 -3.66 -2.32
C ARG A 146 -13.00 -3.21 -1.35
N VAL A 147 -12.08 -2.39 -1.84
CA VAL A 147 -11.16 -1.60 -1.02
C VAL A 147 -11.49 -0.14 -1.24
N VAL A 148 -11.92 0.52 -0.17
CA VAL A 148 -12.16 1.96 -0.21
C VAL A 148 -10.84 2.69 -0.06
N TRP A 149 -10.60 3.69 -0.90
CA TRP A 149 -9.48 4.61 -0.79
C TRP A 149 -9.99 6.05 -0.69
N VAL A 150 -9.73 6.70 0.44
CA VAL A 150 -9.99 8.12 0.64
C VAL A 150 -8.66 8.86 0.70
N HIS A 151 -8.51 9.88 -0.14
CA HIS A 151 -7.38 10.81 -0.11
C HIS A 151 -7.91 12.23 0.14
N ASP A 152 -7.38 12.89 1.18
CA ASP A 152 -7.68 14.29 1.46
C ASP A 152 -6.38 15.06 1.75
N PRO A 153 -5.89 15.89 0.82
CA PRO A 153 -4.62 16.62 1.00
C PRO A 153 -4.68 17.66 2.13
N LYS A 154 -5.85 17.94 2.70
CA LYS A 154 -5.99 18.81 3.88
C LYS A 154 -5.70 18.09 5.20
N ALA A 155 -5.64 16.76 5.19
CA ALA A 155 -5.44 15.97 6.39
C ALA A 155 -4.07 16.23 7.03
N ILE A 156 -3.03 16.35 6.20
CA ILE A 156 -1.64 16.42 6.66
C ILE A 156 -0.95 17.67 6.10
N SER A 157 -0.36 18.47 6.98
CA SER A 157 0.45 19.65 6.64
C SER A 157 1.93 19.50 7.00
N TRP A 158 2.33 18.30 7.47
CA TRP A 158 3.68 18.06 7.98
C TRP A 158 4.76 18.37 6.94
N ASN A 159 5.74 19.17 7.37
CA ASN A 159 6.82 19.68 6.54
C ASN A 159 8.19 19.11 6.92
N LEU A 160 8.22 17.95 7.59
CA LEU A 160 9.41 17.30 8.15
C LEU A 160 10.08 18.08 9.30
N SER A 161 9.35 18.99 9.94
CA SER A 161 9.76 19.67 11.17
C SER A 161 8.93 19.18 12.34
N GLY A 162 9.52 19.08 13.54
CA GLY A 162 8.85 18.47 14.70
C GLY A 162 8.50 17.00 14.47
N ASP A 163 7.63 16.46 15.31
CA ASP A 163 7.20 15.08 15.21
C ASP A 163 5.92 14.95 14.36
N TRP A 164 5.87 13.92 13.50
CA TRP A 164 4.80 13.76 12.50
C TRP A 164 3.40 13.60 13.10
N TRP A 165 3.33 13.14 14.36
CA TRP A 165 2.09 12.85 15.07
C TRP A 165 1.50 14.05 15.82
N GLU A 166 2.19 15.19 15.85
CA GLU A 166 1.71 16.40 16.53
C GLU A 166 0.45 16.99 15.89
N ASP A 167 -0.40 17.61 16.72
CA ASP A 167 -1.67 18.23 16.30
C ASP A 167 -1.48 19.37 15.29
N ALA A 168 -0.33 20.05 15.35
CA ALA A 168 0.01 21.13 14.42
C ALA A 168 0.06 20.66 12.95
N TYR A 169 0.29 19.37 12.71
CA TYR A 169 0.47 18.79 11.38
C TYR A 169 -0.68 17.90 10.91
N ASN A 170 -1.63 17.62 11.79
CA ASN A 170 -2.70 16.67 11.56
C ASN A 170 -4.06 17.36 11.75
N ASN A 171 -4.76 17.59 10.66
CA ASN A 171 -6.09 18.18 10.70
C ASN A 171 -7.12 17.12 11.13
N GLN A 172 -7.43 17.09 12.42
CA GLN A 172 -8.38 16.13 12.99
C GLN A 172 -9.74 16.12 12.28
N THR A 173 -10.30 17.30 11.91
CA THR A 173 -11.59 17.37 11.23
C THR A 173 -11.55 16.76 9.82
N ALA A 174 -10.45 16.96 9.09
CA ALA A 174 -10.28 16.31 7.79
C ALA A 174 -10.17 14.79 7.95
N ILE A 175 -9.40 14.31 8.93
CA ILE A 175 -9.24 12.88 9.22
C ILE A 175 -10.57 12.25 9.66
N ASP A 176 -11.36 12.92 10.50
CA ASP A 176 -12.72 12.49 10.87
C ASP A 176 -13.61 12.33 9.62
N GLY A 177 -13.53 13.30 8.69
CA GLY A 177 -14.24 13.25 7.41
C GLY A 177 -13.76 12.11 6.50
N MET A 178 -12.48 11.75 6.54
CA MET A 178 -11.95 10.60 5.81
C MET A 178 -12.49 9.28 6.36
N VAL A 179 -12.48 9.09 7.68
CA VAL A 179 -13.04 7.88 8.32
C VAL A 179 -14.54 7.76 8.04
N SER A 180 -15.30 8.84 8.18
CA SER A 180 -16.73 8.87 7.85
C SER A 180 -17.00 8.46 6.40
N LYS A 181 -16.29 9.04 5.42
CA LYS A 181 -16.42 8.66 4.00
C LYS A 181 -16.09 7.18 3.79
N SER A 182 -15.00 6.69 4.39
CA SER A 182 -14.60 5.29 4.27
C SER A 182 -15.68 4.33 4.74
N LEU A 183 -16.30 4.59 5.90
CA LEU A 183 -17.38 3.76 6.44
C LEU A 183 -18.63 3.79 5.55
N ARG A 184 -19.03 4.97 5.06
CA ARG A 184 -20.13 5.14 4.10
C ARG A 184 -19.92 4.36 2.82
N TRP A 185 -18.72 4.43 2.26
CA TRP A 185 -18.41 3.76 0.99
C TRP A 185 -18.18 2.25 1.14
N ALA A 186 -17.65 1.81 2.27
CA ALA A 186 -17.50 0.39 2.58
C ALA A 186 -18.86 -0.28 2.80
N ALA A 187 -19.79 0.39 3.47
CA ALA A 187 -21.14 -0.11 3.74
C ALA A 187 -22.15 0.15 2.62
N GLY A 188 -21.85 1.05 1.68
CA GLY A 188 -22.78 1.48 0.63
C GLY A 188 -23.95 2.32 1.17
N LYS A 189 -23.72 3.12 2.21
CA LYS A 189 -24.74 3.97 2.88
C LYS A 189 -24.41 5.45 2.75
N LYS A 190 -25.41 6.31 3.04
CA LYS A 190 -25.33 7.76 2.87
C LYS A 190 -24.88 8.51 4.13
N ASP A 191 -25.04 7.88 5.29
CA ASP A 191 -24.71 8.43 6.60
C ASP A 191 -24.05 7.35 7.48
N ASP A 192 -23.37 7.82 8.52
CA ASP A 192 -22.50 6.98 9.34
C ASP A 192 -23.26 5.98 10.22
N ALA A 193 -24.43 6.37 10.75
CA ALA A 193 -25.23 5.50 11.61
C ALA A 193 -25.74 4.26 10.85
N HIS A 194 -26.31 4.46 9.66
CA HIS A 194 -26.72 3.33 8.82
C HIS A 194 -25.53 2.52 8.30
N SER A 195 -24.34 3.12 8.14
CA SER A 195 -23.13 2.38 7.82
C SER A 195 -22.75 1.40 8.91
N TRP A 196 -22.68 1.84 10.15
CA TRP A 196 -22.35 0.98 11.29
C TRP A 196 -23.38 -0.14 11.44
N GLU A 197 -24.67 0.18 11.38
CA GLU A 197 -25.72 -0.84 11.44
C GLU A 197 -25.54 -1.91 10.35
N ALA A 198 -25.25 -1.49 9.11
CA ALA A 198 -25.04 -2.42 8.01
C ALA A 198 -23.78 -3.29 8.19
N LEU A 199 -22.69 -2.71 8.71
CA LEU A 199 -21.44 -3.43 8.99
C LEU A 199 -21.65 -4.49 10.08
N PHE A 200 -22.31 -4.12 11.19
CA PHE A 200 -22.64 -5.06 12.26
C PHE A 200 -23.62 -6.15 11.79
N GLN A 201 -24.70 -5.79 11.08
CA GLN A 201 -25.65 -6.75 10.53
C GLN A 201 -24.98 -7.73 9.56
N TYR A 202 -24.11 -7.23 8.68
CA TYR A 202 -23.35 -8.07 7.77
C TYR A 202 -22.48 -9.06 8.54
N PHE A 203 -21.67 -8.55 9.48
CA PHE A 203 -20.79 -9.38 10.29
C PHE A 203 -21.58 -10.43 11.06
N ASN A 204 -22.61 -10.02 11.81
CA ASN A 204 -23.40 -10.95 12.60
C ASN A 204 -24.06 -12.04 11.74
N ARG A 205 -24.57 -11.68 10.55
CA ARG A 205 -25.17 -12.65 9.64
C ARG A 205 -24.14 -13.65 9.12
N THR A 206 -22.96 -13.21 8.70
CA THR A 206 -21.94 -14.08 8.12
C THR A 206 -21.21 -14.93 9.16
N HIS A 207 -21.32 -14.60 10.45
CA HIS A 207 -20.71 -15.34 11.56
C HIS A 207 -21.75 -16.11 12.40
N GLY A 208 -22.93 -16.41 11.85
CA GLY A 208 -23.94 -17.24 12.51
C GLY A 208 -24.63 -16.59 13.72
N ARG A 209 -24.53 -15.26 13.87
CA ARG A 209 -25.11 -14.48 14.98
C ARG A 209 -26.46 -13.84 14.62
N GLY A 210 -27.00 -14.15 13.44
CA GLY A 210 -28.26 -13.63 12.92
C GLY A 210 -28.14 -12.27 12.23
N ASN A 211 -29.22 -11.79 11.63
CA ASN A 211 -29.25 -10.51 10.90
C ASN A 211 -29.64 -9.36 11.83
N VAL A 212 -28.75 -9.01 12.75
CA VAL A 212 -28.95 -8.00 13.81
C VAL A 212 -27.76 -7.07 13.90
N GLY A 213 -27.99 -5.80 14.27
CA GLY A 213 -26.92 -4.83 14.55
C GLY A 213 -26.16 -5.14 15.85
N TYR A 214 -25.36 -4.16 16.28
CA TYR A 214 -24.64 -4.19 17.55
C TYR A 214 -25.60 -4.33 18.74
N ARG A 215 -25.20 -5.09 19.75
CA ARG A 215 -25.91 -5.23 21.02
C ARG A 215 -25.04 -4.78 22.19
N ALA A 216 -25.66 -4.07 23.13
CA ALA A 216 -24.98 -3.59 24.32
C ALA A 216 -24.25 -4.74 25.04
N GLY A 217 -22.97 -4.50 25.37
CA GLY A 217 -22.09 -5.46 26.03
C GLY A 217 -21.24 -6.31 25.07
N GLU A 218 -21.50 -6.29 23.76
CA GLU A 218 -20.58 -6.86 22.78
C GLU A 218 -19.29 -6.02 22.73
N LYS A 219 -18.14 -6.70 22.79
CA LYS A 219 -16.83 -6.06 22.91
C LYS A 219 -16.18 -5.83 21.55
N ILE A 220 -15.49 -4.70 21.40
CA ILE A 220 -14.74 -4.32 20.20
C ILE A 220 -13.25 -4.16 20.56
N ALA A 221 -12.39 -4.89 19.86
CA ALA A 221 -10.94 -4.72 19.93
C ALA A 221 -10.45 -3.92 18.70
N ILE A 222 -9.52 -2.98 18.91
CA ILE A 222 -8.89 -2.18 17.85
C ILE A 222 -7.38 -2.43 17.89
N LYS A 223 -6.89 -3.33 17.03
CA LYS A 223 -5.46 -3.66 16.94
C LYS A 223 -4.73 -2.56 16.19
N VAL A 224 -4.02 -1.72 16.91
CA VAL A 224 -3.13 -0.69 16.33
C VAL A 224 -1.73 -1.25 16.11
N ASN A 225 -0.95 -0.65 15.22
CA ASN A 225 0.45 -1.02 14.97
C ASN A 225 1.40 -0.03 15.68
N MET A 226 2.01 -0.48 16.77
CA MET A 226 2.96 0.27 17.60
C MET A 226 4.36 -0.35 17.56
N ASN A 227 4.71 -1.02 16.46
CA ASN A 227 5.94 -1.82 16.34
C ASN A 227 7.22 -1.06 16.66
N ASN A 228 7.21 0.26 16.52
CA ASN A 228 8.39 1.11 16.60
C ASN A 228 8.46 1.89 17.93
N THR A 229 7.80 1.39 18.97
CA THR A 229 7.82 1.96 20.33
C THR A 229 8.75 1.17 21.25
N THR A 230 9.37 1.86 22.19
CA THR A 230 10.35 1.29 23.15
C THR A 230 9.98 1.53 24.62
N ASP A 231 8.99 2.39 24.86
CA ASP A 231 8.48 2.79 26.17
C ASP A 231 7.11 3.48 25.99
N HIS A 232 6.47 3.87 27.09
CA HIS A 232 5.22 4.66 27.06
C HIS A 232 5.41 6.12 26.66
N GLY A 233 6.62 6.61 26.40
CA GLY A 233 6.89 8.00 26.08
C GLY A 233 6.52 8.36 24.64
N VAL A 234 7.36 9.21 24.04
CA VAL A 234 7.18 9.68 22.66
C VAL A 234 8.14 8.98 21.71
N SER A 235 7.69 8.75 20.49
CA SER A 235 8.50 8.16 19.43
C SER A 235 8.15 8.83 18.10
N ASN A 236 9.15 9.39 17.43
CA ASN A 236 8.97 9.96 16.09
C ASN A 236 9.06 8.89 14.99
N ARG A 237 9.25 7.62 15.35
CA ARG A 237 9.19 6.50 14.40
C ARG A 237 7.76 6.31 13.91
N ILE A 238 7.58 5.86 12.67
CA ILE A 238 6.23 5.69 12.11
C ILE A 238 5.44 4.65 12.92
N ASN A 239 4.26 5.02 13.41
CA ASN A 239 3.31 4.15 14.10
C ASN A 239 1.89 4.52 13.63
N THR A 240 0.85 3.85 14.13
CA THR A 240 -0.53 4.24 13.80
C THR A 240 -0.81 5.65 14.31
N SER A 241 -1.43 6.49 13.49
CA SER A 241 -1.75 7.88 13.83
C SER A 241 -2.71 7.97 15.01
N PRO A 242 -2.39 8.79 16.04
CA PRO A 242 -3.30 8.99 17.16
C PRO A 242 -4.59 9.70 16.71
N HIS A 243 -4.53 10.50 15.64
CA HIS A 243 -5.68 11.19 15.06
C HIS A 243 -6.64 10.22 14.38
N LEU A 244 -6.12 9.21 13.68
CA LEU A 244 -6.92 8.15 13.06
C LEU A 244 -7.62 7.31 14.13
N VAL A 245 -6.89 6.90 15.18
CA VAL A 245 -7.47 6.11 16.28
C VAL A 245 -8.58 6.92 16.98
N LEU A 246 -8.36 8.21 17.25
CA LEU A 246 -9.39 9.08 17.81
C LEU A 246 -10.63 9.18 16.90
N SER A 247 -10.46 9.29 15.58
CA SER A 247 -11.58 9.31 14.63
C SER A 247 -12.38 8.00 14.63
N ILE A 248 -11.72 6.85 14.72
CA ILE A 248 -12.39 5.54 14.85
C ILE A 248 -13.19 5.48 16.16
N LEU A 249 -12.60 5.94 17.27
CA LEU A 249 -13.29 5.98 18.56
C LEU A 249 -14.51 6.93 18.54
N ARG A 250 -14.41 8.10 17.90
CA ARG A 250 -15.56 9.00 17.68
C ARG A 250 -16.68 8.31 16.93
N GLN A 251 -16.36 7.59 15.85
CA GLN A 251 -17.35 6.85 15.07
C GLN A 251 -18.02 5.74 15.89
N LEU A 252 -17.27 4.99 16.69
CA LEU A 252 -17.83 3.94 17.52
C LEU A 252 -18.68 4.49 18.67
N VAL A 253 -18.18 5.47 19.41
CA VAL A 253 -18.83 5.97 20.64
C VAL A 253 -19.95 6.95 20.33
N GLU A 254 -19.75 7.90 19.43
CA GLU A 254 -20.68 9.02 19.21
C GLU A 254 -21.72 8.72 18.12
N VAL A 255 -21.44 7.77 17.21
CA VAL A 255 -22.34 7.45 16.10
C VAL A 255 -22.92 6.05 16.22
N ALA A 256 -22.09 5.03 16.49
CA ALA A 256 -22.53 3.65 16.61
C ALA A 256 -23.08 3.31 18.01
N ASP A 257 -23.07 4.27 18.94
CA ASP A 257 -23.55 4.13 20.33
C ASP A 257 -22.89 2.96 21.09
N VAL A 258 -21.62 2.68 20.78
CA VAL A 258 -20.83 1.67 21.49
C VAL A 258 -20.34 2.27 22.80
N GLN A 259 -20.66 1.60 23.91
CA GLN A 259 -20.18 2.02 25.23
C GLN A 259 -18.65 2.00 25.27
N GLN A 260 -18.04 3.08 25.79
CA GLN A 260 -16.57 3.19 25.88
C GLN A 260 -15.92 1.98 26.56
N SER A 261 -16.54 1.46 27.63
CA SER A 261 -16.08 0.29 28.38
C SER A 261 -16.15 -1.04 27.60
N ALA A 262 -16.80 -1.06 26.45
CA ALA A 262 -16.83 -2.20 25.54
C ALA A 262 -15.71 -2.13 24.49
N ILE A 263 -14.92 -1.05 24.45
CA ILE A 263 -13.87 -0.83 23.46
C ILE A 263 -12.49 -0.99 24.10
N THR A 264 -11.63 -1.76 23.44
CA THR A 264 -10.22 -1.92 23.79
C THR A 264 -9.34 -1.54 22.61
N VAL A 265 -8.49 -0.52 22.77
CA VAL A 265 -7.37 -0.23 21.86
C VAL A 265 -6.17 -1.03 22.32
N LEU A 266 -5.55 -1.82 21.44
CA LEU A 266 -4.47 -2.72 21.85
C LEU A 266 -3.32 -2.81 20.86
N ASP A 267 -2.11 -2.94 21.40
CA ASP A 267 -1.00 -3.63 20.76
C ASP A 267 -0.28 -4.46 21.83
N PRO A 268 -0.72 -5.70 22.07
CA PRO A 268 -0.30 -6.49 23.23
C PRO A 268 1.17 -6.90 23.16
N SER A 269 1.82 -6.72 22.00
CA SER A 269 3.24 -7.00 21.79
C SER A 269 4.17 -5.80 21.97
N ARG A 270 3.63 -4.59 22.12
CA ARG A 270 4.38 -3.32 22.10
C ARG A 270 3.90 -2.37 23.20
N PHE A 271 4.51 -1.21 23.30
CA PHE A 271 4.03 -0.13 24.17
C PHE A 271 2.95 0.66 23.44
N ILE A 272 1.92 1.09 24.15
CA ILE A 272 1.04 2.16 23.66
C ILE A 272 1.64 3.50 24.11
N PRO A 273 2.14 4.34 23.19
CA PRO A 273 2.88 5.55 23.55
C PRO A 273 1.96 6.65 24.07
N GLN A 274 2.51 7.59 24.82
CA GLN A 274 1.79 8.65 25.53
C GLN A 274 0.96 9.50 24.58
N TYR A 275 1.50 9.88 23.42
CA TYR A 275 0.79 10.73 22.48
C TYR A 275 -0.50 10.10 21.93
N LEU A 276 -0.57 8.76 21.83
CA LEU A 276 -1.77 8.05 21.40
C LEU A 276 -2.75 7.93 22.56
N TYR A 277 -2.26 7.51 23.72
CA TYR A 277 -3.07 7.35 24.92
C TYR A 277 -3.71 8.67 25.34
N ASP A 278 -2.92 9.73 25.55
CA ASP A 278 -3.41 11.02 26.05
C ASP A 278 -4.47 11.61 25.11
N LYS A 279 -4.24 11.54 23.79
CA LYS A 279 -5.21 12.03 22.80
C LYS A 279 -6.54 11.26 22.86
N CYS A 280 -6.49 9.94 22.96
CA CYS A 280 -7.69 9.11 22.90
C CYS A 280 -8.40 9.04 24.26
N HIS A 281 -7.66 8.76 25.33
CA HIS A 281 -8.16 8.70 26.71
C HIS A 281 -8.70 10.05 27.19
N GLY A 282 -8.08 11.17 26.78
CA GLY A 282 -8.56 12.51 27.10
C GLY A 282 -9.98 12.80 26.57
N ARG A 283 -10.38 12.18 25.45
CA ARG A 283 -11.76 12.29 24.92
C ARG A 283 -12.67 11.18 25.44
N PHE A 284 -12.15 9.96 25.57
CA PHE A 284 -12.91 8.76 25.89
C PHE A 284 -12.24 7.98 27.04
N PRO A 285 -12.35 8.46 28.29
CA PRO A 285 -11.65 7.87 29.43
C PRO A 285 -12.14 6.46 29.80
N GLY A 286 -13.32 6.05 29.32
CA GLY A 286 -13.85 4.70 29.53
C GLY A 286 -13.28 3.63 28.59
N VAL A 287 -12.50 4.01 27.57
CA VAL A 287 -11.88 3.06 26.62
C VAL A 287 -10.65 2.43 27.26
N ALA A 288 -10.54 1.11 27.17
CA ALA A 288 -9.38 0.37 27.68
C ALA A 288 -8.21 0.46 26.70
N PHE A 289 -6.98 0.60 27.22
CA PHE A 289 -5.75 0.51 26.45
C PHE A 289 -4.93 -0.68 26.96
N VAL A 290 -4.59 -1.61 26.08
CA VAL A 290 -3.88 -2.85 26.43
C VAL A 290 -2.56 -2.97 25.67
N ASP A 291 -1.48 -3.16 26.41
CA ASP A 291 -0.13 -3.27 25.85
C ASP A 291 0.71 -4.32 26.60
N HIS A 292 1.94 -4.60 26.18
CA HIS A 292 2.69 -5.75 26.72
C HIS A 292 3.13 -5.62 28.20
N VAL A 293 3.19 -4.40 28.76
CA VAL A 293 3.70 -4.16 30.13
C VAL A 293 2.63 -3.66 31.11
N GLY A 294 1.65 -2.90 30.62
CA GLY A 294 0.76 -2.10 31.46
C GLY A 294 1.49 -1.00 32.23
N GLY A 295 0.74 -0.25 33.05
CA GLY A 295 1.23 0.94 33.74
C GLY A 295 0.84 2.23 33.02
N ASP A 296 1.01 3.39 33.67
CA ASP A 296 0.64 4.71 33.12
C ASP A 296 -0.76 4.77 32.49
N GLY A 297 -1.72 4.06 33.10
CA GLY A 297 -3.10 3.98 32.63
C GLY A 297 -3.39 2.90 31.57
N ARG A 298 -2.39 2.13 31.14
CA ARG A 298 -2.55 0.93 30.29
C ARG A 298 -2.68 -0.32 31.15
N THR A 299 -3.42 -1.28 30.63
CA THR A 299 -3.55 -2.63 31.19
C THR A 299 -2.55 -3.56 30.52
N LYS A 300 -1.88 -4.40 31.31
CA LYS A 300 -0.96 -5.41 30.79
C LYS A 300 -1.72 -6.49 30.01
N ALA A 301 -1.22 -6.85 28.85
CA ALA A 301 -1.76 -7.91 28.02
C ALA A 301 -1.62 -9.28 28.70
N GLU A 302 -2.71 -10.03 28.67
CA GLU A 302 -2.74 -11.45 29.01
C GLU A 302 -2.98 -12.26 27.75
N TYR A 303 -2.59 -13.54 27.78
CA TYR A 303 -2.67 -14.42 26.62
C TYR A 303 -3.40 -15.71 26.96
N ARG A 304 -4.31 -16.14 26.07
CA ARG A 304 -4.78 -17.53 26.02
C ARG A 304 -3.65 -18.37 25.43
N ALA A 305 -3.00 -19.20 26.24
CA ALA A 305 -1.89 -20.03 25.79
C ALA A 305 -2.33 -21.03 24.72
N ASN A 306 -1.48 -21.28 23.71
CA ASN A 306 -1.73 -22.22 22.61
C ASN A 306 -3.06 -21.98 21.87
N ALA A 307 -3.52 -20.74 21.80
CA ALA A 307 -4.75 -20.38 21.10
C ALA A 307 -4.64 -20.51 19.58
N ILE A 308 -3.44 -20.33 19.00
CA ILE A 308 -3.16 -20.60 17.58
C ILE A 308 -2.09 -21.69 17.44
N PRO A 309 -2.49 -22.95 17.25
CA PRO A 309 -1.54 -24.05 17.05
C PRO A 309 -0.87 -24.08 15.67
N PHE A 310 -1.35 -23.27 14.72
CA PHE A 310 -0.90 -23.15 13.33
C PHE A 310 -1.15 -24.40 12.47
N SER A 311 -1.48 -24.17 11.20
CA SER A 311 -1.75 -25.22 10.21
C SER A 311 -0.55 -26.13 9.97
N VAL A 312 0.66 -25.56 10.03
CA VAL A 312 1.93 -26.28 9.96
C VAL A 312 2.67 -26.09 11.27
N VAL A 313 3.28 -27.16 11.78
CA VAL A 313 4.10 -27.10 13.00
C VAL A 313 5.19 -26.04 12.82
N SER A 314 5.19 -25.04 13.70
CA SER A 314 6.16 -23.96 13.72
C SER A 314 6.59 -23.66 15.16
N GLN A 315 7.65 -22.85 15.31
CA GLN A 315 8.09 -22.35 16.62
C GLN A 315 7.59 -20.92 16.89
N ASN A 316 6.60 -20.47 16.12
CA ASN A 316 6.00 -19.16 16.28
C ASN A 316 5.21 -19.10 17.60
N ALA A 317 5.07 -17.89 18.16
CA ALA A 317 4.30 -17.69 19.39
C ALA A 317 2.83 -18.08 19.18
N SER A 318 2.31 -18.96 20.04
CA SER A 318 0.99 -19.58 19.88
C SER A 318 -0.09 -19.01 20.80
N GLY A 319 0.26 -18.15 21.76
CA GLY A 319 -0.74 -17.50 22.60
C GLY A 319 -1.41 -16.34 21.86
N ILE A 320 -2.70 -16.10 22.08
CA ILE A 320 -3.43 -14.91 21.55
C ILE A 320 -3.89 -14.05 22.72
N ALA A 321 -3.76 -12.72 22.57
CA ALA A 321 -4.17 -11.78 23.58
C ALA A 321 -5.65 -11.95 23.97
N THR A 322 -5.96 -11.98 25.27
CA THR A 322 -7.31 -12.20 25.78
C THR A 322 -8.29 -11.12 25.31
N ALA A 323 -7.82 -9.88 25.18
CA ALA A 323 -8.60 -8.77 24.62
C ALA A 323 -9.08 -9.04 23.18
N ALA A 324 -8.36 -9.83 22.38
CA ALA A 324 -8.80 -10.24 21.05
C ALA A 324 -9.69 -11.50 21.07
N THR A 325 -9.36 -12.50 21.91
CA THR A 325 -10.20 -13.71 22.04
C THR A 325 -11.57 -13.39 22.61
N ASP A 326 -11.63 -12.49 23.60
CA ASP A 326 -12.86 -12.13 24.31
C ASP A 326 -13.69 -11.08 23.55
N ALA A 327 -13.12 -10.44 22.52
CA ALA A 327 -13.83 -9.49 21.67
C ALA A 327 -14.83 -10.20 20.75
N THR A 328 -15.97 -9.54 20.53
CA THR A 328 -16.96 -9.94 19.52
C THR A 328 -16.53 -9.47 18.13
N TYR A 329 -16.02 -8.24 18.05
CA TYR A 329 -15.58 -7.61 16.81
C TYR A 329 -14.12 -7.17 16.93
N LEU A 330 -13.34 -7.37 15.87
CA LEU A 330 -11.98 -6.83 15.74
C LEU A 330 -11.94 -5.79 14.61
N ILE A 331 -11.21 -4.70 14.84
CA ILE A 331 -10.79 -3.74 13.82
C ILE A 331 -9.27 -3.80 13.77
N ASP A 332 -8.71 -4.13 12.61
CA ASP A 332 -7.27 -4.21 12.39
C ASP A 332 -6.78 -2.92 11.73
N VAL A 333 -5.88 -2.19 12.40
CA VAL A 333 -5.34 -0.90 11.93
C VAL A 333 -3.84 -1.03 11.72
N ALA A 334 -3.48 -1.37 10.48
CA ALA A 334 -2.10 -1.48 10.03
C ALA A 334 -1.56 -0.13 9.50
N ILE A 335 -0.27 -0.10 9.17
CA ILE A 335 0.41 1.07 8.60
C ILE A 335 0.88 0.69 7.20
N LEU A 336 0.80 1.60 6.23
CA LEU A 336 1.36 1.38 4.90
C LEU A 336 2.89 1.52 4.92
N LYS A 337 3.63 0.42 5.06
CA LYS A 337 5.11 0.48 5.05
C LYS A 337 5.85 -0.71 4.45
N GLY A 338 7.06 -0.44 3.97
CA GLY A 338 8.04 -1.46 3.56
C GLY A 338 8.61 -2.26 4.74
N HIS A 339 9.14 -3.45 4.48
CA HIS A 339 9.80 -4.26 5.50
C HIS A 339 10.81 -5.27 4.95
N VAL A 340 12.02 -5.27 5.52
CA VAL A 340 13.07 -6.24 5.17
C VAL A 340 12.60 -7.67 5.50
N GLY A 341 12.77 -8.59 4.56
CA GLY A 341 12.36 -10.00 4.66
C GLY A 341 10.99 -10.31 4.07
N GLN A 342 9.96 -9.48 4.27
CA GLN A 342 8.60 -9.73 3.79
C GLN A 342 8.15 -8.76 2.68
N GLY A 343 9.00 -7.81 2.30
CA GLY A 343 8.70 -6.74 1.36
C GLY A 343 7.88 -5.62 2.00
N VAL A 344 6.77 -5.97 2.65
CA VAL A 344 5.80 -5.01 3.22
C VAL A 344 5.32 -5.42 4.61
N THR A 345 4.74 -4.47 5.34
CA THR A 345 3.95 -4.71 6.55
C THR A 345 2.59 -4.08 6.37
N LEU A 346 1.55 -4.91 6.33
CA LEU A 346 0.15 -4.52 6.13
C LEU A 346 -0.75 -5.26 7.15
N CYS A 347 -2.03 -5.45 6.86
CA CYS A 347 -3.02 -5.97 7.81
C CYS A 347 -2.72 -7.39 8.27
N ALA A 348 -2.48 -8.33 7.34
CA ALA A 348 -2.24 -9.73 7.70
C ALA A 348 -1.04 -9.89 8.66
N LYS A 349 0.00 -9.08 8.46
CA LYS A 349 1.18 -9.06 9.34
C LYS A 349 0.91 -8.31 10.66
N ASN A 350 0.03 -7.31 10.69
CA ASN A 350 -0.29 -6.58 11.92
C ASN A 350 -0.94 -7.48 12.98
N LEU A 351 -1.73 -8.46 12.54
CA LEU A 351 -2.34 -9.48 13.38
C LEU A 351 -1.29 -10.33 14.13
N PHE A 352 -0.06 -10.48 13.64
CA PHE A 352 1.02 -11.14 14.38
C PHE A 352 1.24 -10.50 15.76
N GLY A 353 1.06 -9.18 15.86
CA GLY A 353 1.19 -8.44 17.11
C GLY A 353 0.12 -8.77 18.15
N LEU A 354 -0.92 -9.57 17.83
CA LEU A 354 -1.88 -10.11 18.79
C LEU A 354 -1.36 -11.37 19.51
N THR A 355 -0.28 -11.96 19.02
CA THR A 355 0.26 -13.19 19.59
C THR A 355 1.18 -12.91 20.78
N SER A 356 1.48 -13.94 21.57
CA SER A 356 2.33 -13.87 22.76
C SER A 356 3.83 -13.72 22.45
N ILE A 357 4.15 -12.89 21.46
CA ILE A 357 5.52 -12.64 21.04
C ILE A 357 6.30 -11.93 22.15
N ASP A 358 7.56 -12.32 22.34
CA ASP A 358 8.43 -11.74 23.33
C ASP A 358 8.73 -10.28 22.96
N PRO A 359 8.68 -9.34 23.91
CA PRO A 359 9.05 -7.95 23.69
C PRO A 359 10.47 -7.79 23.13
N ASN A 360 11.38 -8.69 23.50
CA ASN A 360 12.68 -8.81 22.83
C ASN A 360 12.51 -9.58 21.52
N TRP A 361 12.40 -8.82 20.44
CA TRP A 361 12.19 -9.35 19.08
C TRP A 361 13.20 -10.42 18.64
N ARG A 362 14.41 -10.44 19.21
CA ARG A 362 15.44 -11.45 18.89
C ARG A 362 15.08 -12.86 19.35
N LYS A 363 14.14 -12.99 20.28
CA LYS A 363 13.63 -14.29 20.74
C LYS A 363 12.46 -14.79 19.92
N ASN A 364 11.87 -13.93 19.08
CA ASN A 364 10.71 -14.31 18.28
C ASN A 364 11.13 -15.07 17.04
N ARG A 365 10.37 -16.12 16.78
CA ARG A 365 10.46 -16.89 15.54
C ARG A 365 9.52 -16.26 14.51
N HIS A 366 9.94 -16.37 13.26
CA HIS A 366 9.26 -15.85 12.08
C HIS A 366 9.22 -16.95 11.02
N ASP A 367 8.97 -18.18 11.48
CA ASP A 367 8.94 -19.35 10.63
C ASP A 367 7.83 -19.13 9.57
N TYR A 368 8.17 -19.26 8.28
CA TYR A 368 7.26 -19.11 7.14
C TYR A 368 6.63 -17.72 6.93
N PHE A 369 7.32 -16.66 7.35
CA PHE A 369 6.89 -15.27 7.09
C PHE A 369 7.26 -14.78 5.70
N SER A 370 8.37 -15.27 5.17
CA SER A 370 8.94 -14.81 3.89
C SER A 370 8.70 -15.85 2.80
N ALA A 371 8.29 -15.38 1.63
CA ALA A 371 8.26 -16.20 0.44
C ALA A 371 9.67 -16.71 0.11
N LYS A 372 9.74 -17.86 -0.57
CA LYS A 372 11.02 -18.36 -1.08
C LYS A 372 11.52 -17.46 -2.19
N ARG A 373 12.84 -17.23 -2.22
CA ARG A 373 13.48 -16.32 -3.20
C ARG A 373 13.34 -16.76 -4.66
N ASP A 374 13.09 -18.04 -4.88
CA ASP A 374 12.85 -18.62 -6.21
C ASP A 374 11.38 -18.59 -6.63
N GLY A 375 10.48 -18.08 -5.77
CA GLY A 375 9.05 -18.04 -6.00
C GLY A 375 8.36 -19.41 -5.88
N SER A 376 9.06 -20.45 -5.40
CA SER A 376 8.47 -21.76 -5.26
C SER A 376 7.44 -21.79 -4.12
N PRO A 377 6.37 -22.61 -4.24
CA PRO A 377 5.34 -22.65 -3.22
C PRO A 377 5.80 -23.08 -1.83
N SER A 378 5.19 -22.47 -0.82
CA SER A 378 5.34 -22.83 0.60
C SER A 378 4.15 -22.35 1.41
N TYR A 379 3.90 -23.03 2.52
CA TYR A 379 3.05 -22.50 3.59
C TYR A 379 3.48 -21.08 3.98
N MET A 380 2.51 -20.22 4.23
CA MET A 380 2.70 -18.83 4.65
C MET A 380 1.92 -18.55 5.93
N THR A 381 2.60 -18.20 7.03
CA THR A 381 1.95 -18.03 8.34
C THR A 381 0.91 -16.90 8.38
N PHE A 382 1.03 -15.89 7.52
CA PHE A 382 0.05 -14.80 7.47
C PHE A 382 -1.36 -15.27 7.10
N VAL A 383 -1.47 -16.39 6.38
CA VAL A 383 -2.76 -17.01 6.04
C VAL A 383 -3.45 -17.53 7.31
N ASP A 384 -2.70 -18.12 8.24
CA ASP A 384 -3.25 -18.56 9.53
C ASP A 384 -3.75 -17.38 10.36
N PHE A 385 -3.05 -16.24 10.36
CA PHE A 385 -3.52 -15.05 11.07
C PHE A 385 -4.82 -14.49 10.48
N LEU A 386 -4.94 -14.48 9.16
CA LEU A 386 -6.16 -14.06 8.47
C LEU A 386 -7.32 -15.04 8.67
N ALA A 387 -7.04 -16.34 8.72
CA ALA A 387 -8.05 -17.38 8.85
C ALA A 387 -8.55 -17.58 10.29
N HIS A 388 -7.68 -17.38 11.29
CA HIS A 388 -7.99 -17.75 12.66
C HIS A 388 -9.21 -17.00 13.21
N LYS A 389 -10.15 -17.73 13.81
CA LYS A 389 -11.46 -17.25 14.29
C LYS A 389 -11.40 -16.08 15.28
N ASP A 390 -10.32 -16.00 16.07
CA ASP A 390 -10.09 -14.92 17.05
C ASP A 390 -9.22 -13.78 16.53
N MET A 391 -8.79 -13.86 15.27
CA MET A 391 -7.95 -12.86 14.60
C MET A 391 -8.68 -12.40 13.34
N GLY A 392 -8.15 -12.68 12.14
CA GLY A 392 -8.78 -12.25 10.89
C GLY A 392 -10.21 -12.75 10.69
N GLY A 393 -10.53 -13.94 11.21
CA GLY A 393 -11.88 -14.52 11.15
C GLY A 393 -12.96 -13.76 11.94
N LYS A 394 -12.59 -12.81 12.81
CA LYS A 394 -13.53 -11.87 13.46
C LYS A 394 -13.21 -10.39 13.19
N THR A 395 -12.30 -10.12 12.25
CA THR A 395 -12.01 -8.75 11.83
C THR A 395 -13.14 -8.24 10.95
N MET A 396 -13.93 -7.29 11.47
CA MET A 396 -15.02 -6.67 10.73
C MET A 396 -14.53 -5.62 9.74
N LEU A 397 -13.44 -4.92 10.09
CA LEU A 397 -12.81 -3.89 9.26
C LEU A 397 -11.29 -4.02 9.33
N PHE A 398 -10.68 -4.13 8.15
CA PHE A 398 -9.26 -3.94 7.95
C PHE A 398 -9.01 -2.50 7.48
N VAL A 399 -8.05 -1.84 8.11
CA VAL A 399 -7.71 -0.44 7.88
C VAL A 399 -6.20 -0.34 7.68
N ILE A 400 -5.79 0.31 6.60
CA ILE A 400 -4.40 0.72 6.43
C ILE A 400 -4.32 2.23 6.61
N ASP A 401 -3.62 2.64 7.68
CA ASP A 401 -3.18 4.01 7.90
C ASP A 401 -2.12 4.36 6.84
N ALA A 402 -2.54 5.21 5.91
CA ALA A 402 -1.70 5.79 4.87
C ALA A 402 -1.73 7.33 4.95
N LEU A 403 -2.07 7.91 6.12
CA LEU A 403 -1.94 9.35 6.36
C LEU A 403 -0.48 9.75 6.15
N PHE A 404 0.37 8.90 6.71
CA PHE A 404 1.79 8.78 6.40
C PHE A 404 2.07 7.38 5.83
N ALA A 405 3.17 7.23 5.13
CA ALA A 405 3.68 5.93 4.70
C ALA A 405 5.21 5.94 4.77
N ASN A 406 5.83 4.76 4.78
CA ASN A 406 7.29 4.68 4.86
C ASN A 406 7.84 3.54 3.99
N ASP A 407 8.97 3.78 3.32
CA ASP A 407 9.70 2.73 2.61
C ASP A 407 10.54 1.85 3.56
N LEU A 408 10.72 2.32 4.80
CA LEU A 408 11.50 1.66 5.84
C LEU A 408 10.62 1.13 6.99
N VAL A 409 11.22 0.25 7.79
CA VAL A 409 10.51 -0.48 8.87
C VAL A 409 10.16 0.45 10.04
N ASP A 410 11.14 1.22 10.51
CA ASP A 410 11.11 1.87 11.81
C ASP A 410 11.53 3.34 11.83
N ASP A 411 11.87 3.93 10.69
CA ASP A 411 12.22 5.35 10.64
C ASP A 411 10.99 6.26 10.76
N PRO A 412 11.18 7.56 11.08
CA PRO A 412 10.16 8.57 10.86
C PRO A 412 9.71 8.57 9.38
N PRO A 413 8.45 8.92 9.08
CA PRO A 413 8.08 9.19 7.69
C PRO A 413 9.00 10.29 7.14
N HIS A 414 9.52 10.12 5.92
CA HIS A 414 10.54 11.04 5.40
C HIS A 414 10.42 11.29 3.89
N LEU A 415 9.57 10.55 3.20
CA LEU A 415 9.36 10.66 1.76
C LEU A 415 7.96 11.17 1.45
N LYS A 416 7.90 12.22 0.62
CA LYS A 416 6.68 12.61 -0.08
C LYS A 416 6.47 11.68 -1.28
N TRP A 417 5.20 11.42 -1.58
CA TRP A 417 4.81 10.53 -2.67
C TRP A 417 4.79 11.26 -4.00
N LYS A 418 5.39 10.65 -5.01
CA LYS A 418 5.54 11.21 -6.36
C LYS A 418 4.40 10.80 -7.28
N MET A 419 3.85 9.59 -7.11
CA MET A 419 2.79 9.09 -8.00
C MET A 419 1.53 9.97 -7.93
N PRO A 420 0.79 10.15 -9.04
CA PRO A 420 -0.49 10.83 -8.99
C PRO A 420 -1.50 10.08 -8.09
N PRO A 421 -2.35 10.79 -7.33
CA PRO A 421 -2.56 12.25 -7.32
C PRO A 421 -1.68 13.03 -6.34
N PHE A 422 -0.73 12.38 -5.65
CA PHE A 422 0.02 12.99 -4.55
C PHE A 422 1.00 14.05 -5.01
N ASN A 423 1.62 13.88 -6.18
CA ASN A 423 2.41 14.91 -6.86
C ASN A 423 3.42 15.64 -5.95
N ASN A 424 4.24 14.86 -5.24
CA ASN A 424 5.23 15.32 -4.26
C ASN A 424 4.62 15.90 -2.98
N ALA A 425 3.56 15.28 -2.45
CA ALA A 425 2.91 15.58 -1.16
C ALA A 425 2.91 14.35 -0.23
N MET A 426 2.51 14.55 1.04
CA MET A 426 2.26 13.42 1.94
C MET A 426 1.05 12.61 1.43
N PRO A 427 1.06 11.28 1.56
CA PRO A 427 0.02 10.44 0.99
C PRO A 427 -1.38 10.77 1.50
N SER A 428 -1.56 11.25 2.75
CA SER A 428 -2.82 11.80 3.27
C SER A 428 -4.03 10.90 2.93
N SER A 429 -3.84 9.59 3.07
CA SER A 429 -4.73 8.57 2.55
C SER A 429 -5.22 7.62 3.64
N LEU A 430 -6.36 6.98 3.39
CA LEU A 430 -6.90 5.93 4.24
C LEU A 430 -7.44 4.83 3.33
N LEU A 431 -7.07 3.57 3.62
CA LEU A 431 -7.65 2.40 2.96
C LEU A 431 -8.50 1.63 3.96
N VAL A 432 -9.71 1.21 3.55
CA VAL A 432 -10.63 0.43 4.40
C VAL A 432 -11.27 -0.69 3.59
N SER A 433 -11.36 -1.89 4.15
CA SER A 433 -12.04 -3.03 3.55
C SER A 433 -12.59 -4.00 4.60
N GLN A 434 -13.53 -4.85 4.19
CA GLN A 434 -13.92 -6.05 4.92
C GLN A 434 -13.23 -7.31 4.38
N ASP A 435 -12.35 -7.16 3.38
CA ASP A 435 -11.57 -8.22 2.75
C ASP A 435 -10.08 -7.97 3.01
N GLY A 436 -9.50 -8.77 3.91
CA GLY A 436 -8.12 -8.66 4.35
C GLY A 436 -7.10 -8.98 3.24
N VAL A 437 -7.47 -9.81 2.26
CA VAL A 437 -6.61 -10.14 1.12
C VAL A 437 -6.62 -9.01 0.10
N ALA A 438 -7.81 -8.47 -0.20
CA ALA A 438 -7.95 -7.39 -1.16
C ALA A 438 -7.24 -6.11 -0.69
N ILE A 439 -7.38 -5.73 0.58
CA ILE A 439 -6.76 -4.50 1.10
C ILE A 439 -5.22 -4.58 1.10
N ASP A 440 -4.66 -5.74 1.43
CA ASP A 440 -3.22 -5.94 1.40
C ASP A 440 -2.68 -5.99 -0.04
N SER A 441 -3.46 -6.53 -0.98
CA SER A 441 -3.15 -6.46 -2.43
C SER A 441 -3.07 -5.02 -2.92
N VAL A 442 -4.02 -4.18 -2.52
CA VAL A 442 -4.05 -2.75 -2.85
C VAL A 442 -2.90 -2.00 -2.17
N GLY A 443 -2.63 -2.26 -0.89
CA GLY A 443 -1.52 -1.65 -0.16
C GLY A 443 -0.17 -1.97 -0.82
N LEU A 444 0.03 -3.22 -1.23
CA LEU A 444 1.23 -3.64 -1.95
C LEU A 444 1.37 -2.92 -3.30
N ASP A 445 0.27 -2.77 -4.06
CA ASP A 445 0.24 -2.06 -5.33
C ASP A 445 0.66 -0.58 -5.21
N PHE A 446 0.19 0.10 -4.16
CA PHE A 446 0.64 1.45 -3.85
C PHE A 446 2.13 1.50 -3.51
N LEU A 447 2.60 0.66 -2.58
CA LEU A 447 4.00 0.65 -2.15
C LEU A 447 4.97 0.34 -3.29
N ARG A 448 4.70 -0.71 -4.08
CA ARG A 448 5.59 -1.11 -5.19
C ARG A 448 5.62 -0.10 -6.34
N SER A 449 4.58 0.72 -6.46
CA SER A 449 4.49 1.74 -7.52
C SER A 449 5.14 3.05 -7.11
N GLU A 450 5.05 3.42 -5.84
CA GLU A 450 5.76 4.58 -5.31
C GLU A 450 7.26 4.27 -5.10
N TRP A 451 7.58 3.08 -4.60
CA TRP A 451 8.94 2.66 -4.26
C TRP A 451 9.27 1.26 -4.84
N PRO A 452 9.53 1.16 -6.16
CA PRO A 452 9.88 -0.13 -6.79
C PRO A 452 11.21 -0.73 -6.30
N GLN A 453 12.03 0.06 -5.60
CA GLN A 453 13.31 -0.34 -5.02
C GLN A 453 13.19 -0.92 -3.59
N LEU A 454 11.99 -1.11 -3.06
CA LEU A 454 11.80 -1.73 -1.75
C LEU A 454 12.53 -3.08 -1.67
N VAL A 455 13.19 -3.29 -0.53
CA VAL A 455 13.92 -4.53 -0.25
C VAL A 455 12.94 -5.68 -0.12
N ASP A 456 13.31 -6.86 -0.65
CA ASP A 456 12.54 -8.10 -0.57
C ASP A 456 11.09 -8.00 -1.11
N LEU A 457 10.87 -7.13 -2.10
CA LEU A 457 9.58 -6.95 -2.75
C LEU A 457 9.19 -8.13 -3.67
N SER A 458 10.18 -8.88 -4.19
CA SER A 458 9.92 -10.05 -5.02
C SER A 458 9.14 -11.12 -4.25
N TYR A 459 8.03 -11.56 -4.82
CA TYR A 459 7.11 -12.57 -4.28
C TYR A 459 6.51 -12.16 -2.92
N SER A 460 6.49 -10.87 -2.59
CA SER A 460 5.85 -10.36 -1.37
C SER A 460 4.32 -10.52 -1.38
N ASP A 461 3.73 -10.73 -2.57
CA ASP A 461 2.34 -11.10 -2.80
C ASP A 461 2.03 -12.59 -2.55
N TYR A 462 3.03 -13.44 -2.31
CA TYR A 462 2.82 -14.88 -2.27
C TYR A 462 1.81 -15.35 -1.21
N TYR A 463 1.82 -14.73 -0.03
CA TYR A 463 0.83 -15.05 1.00
C TYR A 463 -0.60 -14.66 0.59
N LEU A 464 -0.77 -13.70 -0.32
CA LEU A 464 -2.07 -13.31 -0.86
C LEU A 464 -2.61 -14.38 -1.81
N HIS A 465 -1.74 -15.03 -2.59
CA HIS A 465 -2.11 -16.20 -3.39
C HIS A 465 -2.56 -17.37 -2.51
N GLU A 466 -1.78 -17.67 -1.48
CA GLU A 466 -2.12 -18.70 -0.50
C GLU A 466 -3.43 -18.40 0.24
N ALA A 467 -3.67 -17.15 0.64
CA ALA A 467 -4.89 -16.74 1.33
C ALA A 467 -6.12 -16.73 0.41
N ALA A 468 -5.97 -16.21 -0.82
CA ALA A 468 -7.06 -16.19 -1.80
C ALA A 468 -7.51 -17.59 -2.20
N LEU A 469 -6.58 -18.55 -2.21
CA LEU A 469 -6.82 -19.95 -2.58
C LEU A 469 -6.67 -20.90 -1.37
N ALA A 470 -6.94 -20.46 -0.14
CA ALA A 470 -6.66 -21.27 1.06
C ALA A 470 -7.37 -22.64 1.07
N ASN A 471 -8.44 -22.81 0.28
CA ASN A 471 -9.11 -24.10 0.05
C ASN A 471 -8.31 -25.07 -0.84
N ASP A 472 -7.56 -24.58 -1.83
CA ASP A 472 -6.62 -25.36 -2.66
C ASP A 472 -5.37 -24.52 -3.02
N PRO A 473 -4.49 -24.24 -2.04
CA PRO A 473 -3.43 -23.26 -2.24
C PRO A 473 -2.32 -23.82 -3.14
N PRO A 474 -1.52 -22.94 -3.79
CA PRO A 474 -0.36 -23.36 -4.57
C PRO A 474 0.62 -24.26 -3.81
N SER A 475 0.81 -24.02 -2.51
CA SER A 475 1.67 -24.82 -1.63
C SER A 475 1.14 -26.22 -1.31
N LYS A 476 -0.14 -26.48 -1.60
CA LYS A 476 -0.89 -27.67 -1.17
C LYS A 476 -0.98 -27.84 0.34
N THR A 477 -0.72 -26.78 1.10
CA THR A 477 -0.97 -26.74 2.53
C THR A 477 -2.45 -26.90 2.82
N ILE A 478 -2.78 -27.62 3.90
CA ILE A 478 -4.12 -27.62 4.47
C ILE A 478 -4.12 -26.53 5.53
N TYR A 479 -4.73 -25.37 5.22
CA TYR A 479 -4.90 -24.31 6.20
C TYR A 479 -6.05 -24.67 7.14
N ASP A 480 -5.74 -24.80 8.43
CA ASP A 480 -6.60 -25.10 9.58
C ASP A 480 -5.86 -24.57 10.83
N PRO A 481 -5.89 -23.24 11.08
CA PRO A 481 -5.06 -22.62 12.11
C PRO A 481 -5.46 -23.01 13.52
N GLU A 482 -6.70 -23.44 13.74
CA GLU A 482 -7.23 -23.99 15.00
C GLU A 482 -6.87 -25.47 15.21
N ARG A 483 -6.55 -26.21 14.13
CA ARG A 483 -6.42 -27.67 14.12
C ARG A 483 -7.68 -28.39 14.59
N ASP A 484 -8.85 -27.89 14.19
CA ASP A 484 -10.13 -28.50 14.55
C ASP A 484 -10.65 -29.47 13.47
N GLY A 485 -9.91 -29.63 12.38
CA GLY A 485 -10.26 -30.47 11.23
C GLY A 485 -11.01 -29.73 10.13
N THR A 486 -11.31 -28.43 10.33
CA THR A 486 -11.99 -27.59 9.34
C THR A 486 -10.97 -26.88 8.46
N ARG A 487 -10.92 -27.26 7.18
CA ARG A 487 -10.10 -26.56 6.20
C ARG A 487 -10.66 -25.16 5.94
N CYS A 488 -9.78 -24.18 5.81
CA CYS A 488 -10.10 -22.83 5.36
C CYS A 488 -10.70 -22.82 3.95
N GLU A 489 -11.76 -22.04 3.78
CA GLU A 489 -12.21 -21.57 2.47
C GLU A 489 -11.34 -20.40 1.99
N SER A 490 -11.58 -19.92 0.76
CA SER A 490 -10.97 -18.66 0.27
C SER A 490 -11.17 -17.52 1.29
N LEU A 491 -10.08 -16.87 1.69
CA LEU A 491 -10.10 -15.80 2.70
C LEU A 491 -10.38 -14.41 2.12
N GLY A 492 -10.36 -14.27 0.80
CA GLY A 492 -10.55 -13.01 0.10
C GLY A 492 -10.16 -13.11 -1.37
N VAL A 493 -10.19 -11.97 -2.07
CA VAL A 493 -9.79 -11.89 -3.47
C VAL A 493 -8.44 -11.19 -3.63
N HIS A 494 -7.59 -11.73 -4.50
CA HIS A 494 -6.30 -11.16 -4.86
C HIS A 494 -6.23 -10.90 -6.36
N GLU A 495 -5.69 -9.74 -6.73
CA GLU A 495 -5.14 -9.43 -8.04
C GLU A 495 -4.32 -8.14 -7.94
N HIS A 496 -3.62 -7.81 -9.01
CA HIS A 496 -2.95 -6.53 -9.20
C HIS A 496 -3.70 -5.61 -10.15
N TRP A 497 -3.63 -4.30 -9.92
CA TRP A 497 -4.26 -3.32 -10.80
C TRP A 497 -3.65 -3.33 -12.21
N ASN A 498 -4.35 -2.73 -13.18
CA ASN A 498 -3.88 -2.61 -14.56
C ASN A 498 -2.56 -1.82 -14.68
N ASN A 499 -2.46 -0.67 -14.00
CA ASN A 499 -1.27 0.19 -13.94
C ASN A 499 -1.40 1.24 -12.82
N ALA A 500 -0.27 1.84 -12.43
CA ALA A 500 -0.19 2.80 -11.32
C ALA A 500 -0.86 4.17 -11.58
N ILE A 501 -1.24 4.48 -12.83
CA ILE A 501 -1.92 5.74 -13.19
C ILE A 501 -3.42 5.56 -12.98
N ASP A 502 -4.01 4.57 -13.67
CA ASP A 502 -5.45 4.30 -13.67
C ASP A 502 -5.92 3.61 -12.40
N LYS A 503 -5.06 2.79 -11.78
CA LYS A 503 -5.34 2.00 -10.55
C LYS A 503 -6.63 1.21 -10.63
N ARG A 504 -6.92 0.62 -11.80
CA ARG A 504 -8.16 -0.14 -12.03
C ARG A 504 -7.89 -1.63 -11.84
N TYR A 505 -8.71 -2.24 -11.01
CA TYR A 505 -8.82 -3.69 -10.85
C TYR A 505 -9.95 -4.25 -11.73
N SER A 506 -10.13 -5.56 -11.73
CA SER A 506 -11.10 -6.23 -12.62
C SER A 506 -12.53 -5.72 -12.42
N ARG A 507 -12.98 -5.48 -11.18
CA ARG A 507 -14.33 -4.93 -10.96
C ARG A 507 -14.46 -3.46 -11.34
N ASN A 508 -13.37 -2.68 -11.30
CA ASN A 508 -13.39 -1.31 -11.84
C ASN A 508 -13.55 -1.29 -13.38
N LEU A 509 -13.35 -2.44 -14.04
CA LEU A 509 -13.51 -2.66 -15.48
C LEU A 509 -14.80 -3.45 -15.80
N ALA A 510 -15.78 -3.44 -14.89
CA ALA A 510 -17.07 -4.10 -15.03
C ALA A 510 -17.01 -5.64 -15.18
N LYS A 511 -15.94 -6.27 -14.67
CA LYS A 511 -15.95 -7.73 -14.46
C LYS A 511 -16.71 -8.07 -13.17
N ASP A 512 -17.31 -9.26 -13.14
CA ASP A 512 -18.11 -9.74 -11.99
C ASP A 512 -17.26 -10.12 -10.77
N GLN A 513 -15.99 -10.45 -10.99
CA GLN A 513 -15.05 -10.91 -9.96
C GLN A 513 -13.77 -10.08 -9.96
N GLY A 514 -13.09 -10.07 -8.81
CA GLY A 514 -11.87 -9.30 -8.58
C GLY A 514 -12.02 -8.25 -7.49
N ILE A 515 -11.01 -7.38 -7.40
CA ILE A 515 -10.96 -6.24 -6.49
C ILE A 515 -11.72 -5.06 -7.12
N GLU A 516 -12.37 -4.26 -6.29
CA GLU A 516 -12.87 -2.93 -6.63
C GLU A 516 -12.13 -1.89 -5.77
N LEU A 517 -11.20 -1.12 -6.35
CA LEU A 517 -10.68 0.07 -5.68
C LEU A 517 -11.70 1.20 -5.82
N TYR A 518 -12.33 1.61 -4.71
CA TYR A 518 -13.39 2.60 -4.69
C TYR A 518 -12.92 3.92 -4.08
N ALA A 519 -12.83 4.96 -4.89
CA ALA A 519 -12.38 6.31 -4.50
C ALA A 519 -13.51 7.36 -4.53
N GLY A 520 -14.76 6.92 -4.40
CA GLY A 520 -15.95 7.77 -4.48
C GLY A 520 -16.59 7.81 -5.88
N PRO A 521 -17.78 8.43 -6.01
CA PRO A 521 -18.40 8.69 -7.30
C PRO A 521 -17.51 9.64 -8.13
N ARG A 522 -17.39 9.33 -9.43
CA ARG A 522 -16.64 10.15 -10.40
C ARG A 522 -17.45 11.32 -10.91
#